data_AF-A0A368TEE2-F1
#
_entry.id   AF-A0A368TEE2-F1
#
_cell.length_a   1.000
_cell.length_b   1.000
_cell.length_c   1.000
_cell.angle_alpha   90.00
_cell.angle_beta   90.00
_cell.angle_gamma   90.00
#
_symmetry.space_group_name_H-M   'P 1'
#
loop_
_entity.id
_entity.type
_entity.pdbx_description
1 polymer ?
#
loop_
_entity_poly.entity_id
_entity_poly.type
_entity_poly.pdbx_seq_one_letter_code
_entity_poly.pdbx_strand_id
1 'polypeptide(L)'
;MNIGNKKMKTETLTLIEIAIVLCLTLLVALPVIADAQNIQTGRVSVLTAPEDDFVLGIYGNANEDDTIDMRDLTYVKLIFFGERQETVLADAKYDAEINPLDFVQIKLIIVGKEKELTLLQYLGYPPDLIEKPVTVPMPIERVVTLSNYAAEAVCTFGAQDRIVGVTDGAKKKEREIKTLVRDKPSVGKGHDLGHGGFDLEKVLELRPDIVLTYSYRYYPDTDESFDDAGIPLVHMDFHQPEKHSREISNLGWLLNNKDRAEELIDFEQQHISLIKERVKDMEPEERTRAYYCLGVGYYGDPTHTAGSGTSKQNDIVLCGGINTFADVESYVAVDPEEIIVRNP
;
A
#
# COMPACT_ATOMS: atom_id res chain seq x y z
N MET A 1 -32.43 53.70 -7.72
CA MET A 1 -31.81 52.48 -8.29
C MET A 1 -30.35 52.77 -8.61
N ASN A 2 -29.44 51.83 -8.32
CA ASN A 2 -28.02 51.78 -8.73
C ASN A 2 -26.93 52.56 -7.94
N ILE A 3 -26.87 52.38 -6.62
CA ILE A 3 -25.65 52.72 -5.82
C ILE A 3 -24.89 51.45 -5.37
N GLY A 4 -25.55 50.29 -5.24
CA GLY A 4 -24.93 49.04 -4.77
C GLY A 4 -24.04 48.31 -5.79
N ASN A 5 -24.23 48.53 -7.10
CA ASN A 5 -23.55 47.75 -8.14
C ASN A 5 -22.18 48.33 -8.55
N LYS A 6 -21.88 49.59 -8.15
CA LYS A 6 -20.60 50.24 -8.44
C LYS A 6 -19.53 49.86 -7.40
N LYS A 7 -19.93 49.66 -6.14
CA LYS A 7 -19.01 49.34 -5.04
C LYS A 7 -18.47 47.90 -5.11
N MET A 8 -19.33 46.91 -5.39
CA MET A 8 -18.90 45.53 -5.62
C MET A 8 -17.94 45.41 -6.81
N LYS A 9 -18.23 46.07 -7.95
CA LYS A 9 -17.34 46.01 -9.12
C LYS A 9 -15.95 46.57 -8.84
N THR A 10 -15.84 47.63 -8.03
CA THR A 10 -14.54 48.21 -7.69
C THR A 10 -13.73 47.33 -6.74
N GLU A 11 -14.39 46.66 -5.77
CA GLU A 11 -13.75 45.72 -4.84
C GLU A 11 -13.30 44.43 -5.54
N THR A 12 -14.09 43.90 -6.49
CA THR A 12 -13.69 42.74 -7.30
C THR A 12 -12.54 43.08 -8.25
N LEU A 13 -12.50 44.30 -8.81
CA LEU A 13 -11.38 44.74 -9.66
C LEU A 13 -10.07 44.89 -8.86
N THR A 14 -10.14 45.40 -7.63
CA THR A 14 -8.95 45.56 -6.77
C THR A 14 -8.40 44.22 -6.29
N LEU A 15 -9.25 43.22 -6.02
CA LEU A 15 -8.82 41.86 -5.70
C LEU A 15 -8.16 41.15 -6.89
N ILE A 16 -8.67 41.37 -8.11
CA ILE A 16 -8.08 40.81 -9.34
C ILE A 16 -6.73 41.48 -9.65
N GLU A 17 -6.61 42.80 -9.48
CA GLU A 17 -5.32 43.50 -9.65
C GLU A 17 -4.28 43.07 -8.61
N ILE A 18 -4.68 42.86 -7.35
CA ILE A 18 -3.78 42.33 -6.31
C ILE A 18 -3.36 40.88 -6.62
N ALA A 19 -4.26 40.04 -7.14
CA ALA A 19 -3.94 38.67 -7.54
C ALA A 19 -2.99 38.62 -8.75
N ILE A 20 -3.14 39.54 -9.72
CA ILE A 20 -2.25 39.64 -10.88
C ILE A 20 -0.86 40.17 -10.50
N VAL A 21 -0.78 41.12 -9.56
CA VAL A 21 0.50 41.65 -9.05
C VAL A 21 1.25 40.61 -8.18
N LEU A 22 0.53 39.77 -7.44
CA LEU A 22 1.11 38.62 -6.72
C LEU A 22 1.58 37.50 -7.66
N CYS A 23 0.88 37.26 -8.77
CA CYS A 23 1.32 36.30 -9.80
C CYS A 23 2.56 36.77 -10.59
N LEU A 24 2.78 38.08 -10.73
CA LEU A 24 3.91 38.63 -11.48
C LEU A 24 5.20 38.79 -10.66
N THR A 25 5.16 38.66 -9.33
CA THR A 25 6.32 38.86 -8.45
C THR A 25 7.04 37.57 -8.03
N LEU A 26 6.57 36.40 -8.49
CA LEU A 26 7.16 35.08 -8.21
C LEU A 26 7.94 34.46 -9.38
N LEU A 27 8.12 35.20 -10.48
CA LEU A 27 9.02 34.83 -11.58
C LEU A 27 10.48 35.16 -11.21
N VAL A 28 11.06 34.38 -10.30
CA VAL A 28 12.51 34.34 -10.10
C VAL A 28 13.05 33.17 -10.92
N ALA A 29 13.87 33.52 -11.91
CA ALA A 29 14.50 32.61 -12.85
C ALA A 29 15.34 31.53 -12.16
N LEU A 30 15.13 30.27 -12.55
CA LEU A 30 16.07 29.17 -12.28
C LEU A 30 16.99 28.98 -13.50
N PRO A 31 18.29 28.71 -13.29
CA PRO A 31 19.23 28.55 -14.38
C PRO A 31 19.03 27.21 -15.11
N VAL A 32 18.99 27.30 -16.43
CA VAL A 32 19.10 26.16 -17.35
C VAL A 32 20.50 25.57 -17.24
N ILE A 33 20.62 24.29 -16.90
CA ILE A 33 21.85 23.53 -17.07
C ILE A 33 21.61 22.53 -18.20
N ALA A 34 22.36 22.70 -19.28
CA ALA A 34 22.50 21.77 -20.38
C ALA A 34 23.90 21.15 -20.33
N ASP A 35 24.00 19.88 -20.75
CA ASP A 35 25.13 19.04 -21.20
C ASP A 35 25.25 17.71 -20.43
N ALA A 36 25.64 16.57 -21.00
CA ALA A 36 26.08 16.21 -22.35
C ALA A 36 25.97 14.68 -22.52
N GLN A 37 25.92 14.22 -23.77
CA GLN A 37 26.06 12.81 -24.16
C GLN A 37 27.47 12.28 -23.82
N ASN A 38 27.57 11.03 -23.36
CA ASN A 38 28.78 10.23 -23.59
C ASN A 38 28.47 8.73 -23.67
N ILE A 39 28.92 8.11 -24.76
CA ILE A 39 28.88 6.67 -25.05
C ILE A 39 30.19 6.05 -24.57
N GLN A 40 30.16 5.02 -23.72
CA GLN A 40 31.18 3.95 -23.77
C GLN A 40 30.83 2.67 -22.98
N THR A 41 30.75 1.57 -23.75
CA THR A 41 31.30 0.20 -23.52
C THR A 41 30.87 -0.63 -22.30
N GLY A 42 30.41 -1.85 -22.63
CA GLY A 42 29.91 -2.87 -21.72
C GLY A 42 30.82 -3.24 -20.56
N ARG A 43 30.19 -3.31 -19.39
CA ARG A 43 30.57 -4.13 -18.24
C ARG A 43 29.31 -4.81 -17.73
N VAL A 44 29.45 -6.10 -17.44
CA VAL A 44 28.41 -6.99 -16.91
C VAL A 44 27.77 -6.31 -15.69
N SER A 45 26.49 -5.97 -15.81
CA SER A 45 25.70 -5.46 -14.70
C SER A 45 25.50 -6.58 -13.70
N VAL A 46 26.13 -6.46 -12.53
CA VAL A 46 25.59 -7.07 -11.31
C VAL A 46 24.16 -6.55 -11.22
N LEU A 47 23.18 -7.45 -11.25
CA LEU A 47 21.78 -7.12 -11.05
C LEU A 47 21.63 -6.65 -9.60
N THR A 48 21.89 -5.37 -9.36
CA THR A 48 21.30 -4.66 -8.24
C THR A 48 19.81 -4.72 -8.48
N ALA A 49 19.06 -5.35 -7.55
CA ALA A 49 17.62 -5.27 -7.54
C ALA A 49 17.21 -3.79 -7.71
N PRO A 50 16.21 -3.48 -8.56
CA PRO A 50 15.76 -2.10 -8.71
C PRO A 50 15.43 -1.55 -7.32
N GLU A 51 15.83 -0.31 -7.05
CA GLU A 51 15.20 0.47 -5.99
C GLU A 51 13.69 0.35 -6.21
N ASP A 52 13.00 -0.06 -5.16
CA ASP A 52 11.58 -0.36 -5.16
C ASP A 52 10.77 0.85 -5.66
N ASP A 53 10.43 0.84 -6.95
CA ASP A 53 9.71 1.89 -7.71
C ASP A 53 8.21 1.82 -7.34
N PHE A 54 7.89 1.97 -6.05
CA PHE A 54 6.51 1.98 -5.59
C PHE A 54 5.93 3.38 -5.68
N VAL A 55 4.78 3.50 -6.32
CA VAL A 55 3.99 4.72 -6.32
C VAL A 55 2.89 4.61 -5.25
N LEU A 56 2.75 5.64 -4.40
CA LEU A 56 1.62 5.80 -3.49
C LEU A 56 0.32 5.78 -4.30
N GLY A 57 -0.48 4.72 -4.11
CA GLY A 57 -1.67 4.43 -4.91
C GLY A 57 -2.90 5.27 -4.55
N ILE A 58 -2.75 6.51 -4.11
CA ILE A 58 -3.87 7.36 -3.71
C ILE A 58 -4.19 8.33 -4.85
N TYR A 59 -5.45 8.35 -5.30
CA TYR A 59 -5.91 9.35 -6.26
C TYR A 59 -5.80 10.75 -5.62
N GLY A 60 -4.99 11.60 -6.24
CA GLY A 60 -4.49 12.86 -5.68
C GLY A 60 -2.96 12.96 -5.71
N ASN A 61 -2.23 11.83 -5.76
CA ASN A 61 -0.78 11.77 -6.00
C ASN A 61 -0.50 11.92 -7.51
N ALA A 62 -0.85 13.08 -8.05
CA ALA A 62 -0.91 13.33 -9.49
C ALA A 62 0.46 13.27 -10.18
N ASN A 63 1.53 13.66 -9.48
CA ASN A 63 2.89 13.63 -10.02
C ASN A 63 3.64 12.32 -9.69
N GLU A 64 2.97 11.38 -9.01
CA GLU A 64 3.50 10.05 -8.68
C GLU A 64 4.79 10.10 -7.83
N ASP A 65 4.90 11.07 -6.90
CA ASP A 65 6.10 11.29 -6.06
C ASP A 65 5.97 10.85 -4.59
N ASP A 66 5.02 9.95 -4.33
CA ASP A 66 4.72 9.29 -3.05
C ASP A 66 4.19 10.17 -1.93
N THR A 67 3.87 11.44 -2.22
CA THR A 67 3.20 12.33 -1.29
C THR A 67 2.09 13.09 -2.01
N ILE A 68 1.12 13.59 -1.24
CA ILE A 68 0.07 14.46 -1.78
C ILE A 68 0.27 15.85 -1.18
N ASP A 69 0.77 16.77 -2.00
CA ASP A 69 1.04 18.15 -1.63
C ASP A 69 0.75 19.16 -2.77
N MET A 70 1.27 20.37 -2.63
CA MET A 70 1.02 21.45 -3.59
C MET A 70 1.65 21.20 -4.98
N ARG A 71 2.60 20.27 -5.09
CA ARG A 71 3.19 19.81 -6.35
C ARG A 71 2.18 19.04 -7.17
N ASP A 72 1.37 18.18 -6.55
CA ASP A 72 0.27 17.47 -7.22
C ASP A 72 -0.75 18.43 -7.78
N LEU A 73 -1.19 19.39 -6.95
CA LEU A 73 -2.11 20.44 -7.41
C LEU A 73 -1.54 21.22 -8.59
N THR A 74 -0.22 21.46 -8.59
CA THR A 74 0.45 22.13 -9.71
C THR A 74 0.48 21.23 -10.94
N TYR A 75 0.73 19.93 -10.75
CA TYR A 75 0.76 18.93 -11.82
C TYR A 75 -0.60 18.79 -12.51
N VAL A 76 -1.70 18.65 -11.75
CA VAL A 76 -3.07 18.58 -12.31
C VAL A 76 -3.44 19.86 -13.07
N LYS A 77 -3.01 21.04 -12.60
CA LYS A 77 -3.21 22.29 -13.35
C LYS A 77 -2.47 22.28 -14.69
N LEU A 78 -1.24 21.78 -14.71
CA LEU A 78 -0.47 21.67 -15.96
C LEU A 78 -1.11 20.66 -16.91
N ILE A 79 -1.64 19.54 -16.41
CA ILE A 79 -2.46 18.61 -17.20
C ILE A 79 -3.67 19.36 -17.80
N PHE A 80 -4.41 20.09 -16.97
CA PHE A 80 -5.61 20.83 -17.39
C PHE A 80 -5.30 21.89 -18.48
N PHE A 81 -4.10 22.47 -18.48
CA PHE A 81 -3.65 23.40 -19.54
C PHE A 81 -2.96 22.71 -20.73
N GLY A 82 -2.83 21.38 -20.73
CA GLY A 82 -2.17 20.61 -21.79
C GLY A 82 -0.65 20.72 -21.79
N GLU A 83 -0.05 21.10 -20.65
CA GLU A 83 1.40 21.27 -20.47
C GLU A 83 2.08 20.02 -19.88
N ARG A 84 1.31 19.05 -19.39
CA ARG A 84 1.79 17.77 -18.83
C ARG A 84 0.93 16.60 -19.30
N GLN A 85 1.50 15.39 -19.22
CA GLN A 85 0.80 14.15 -19.51
C GLN A 85 -0.12 13.77 -18.35
N GLU A 86 -1.32 13.30 -18.68
CA GLU A 86 -2.28 12.75 -17.73
C GLU A 86 -1.72 11.50 -17.04
N THR A 87 -1.97 11.42 -15.74
CA THR A 87 -1.72 10.23 -14.90
C THR A 87 -3.05 9.73 -14.36
N VAL A 88 -3.16 8.44 -14.09
CA VAL A 88 -4.39 7.86 -13.53
C VAL A 88 -4.73 8.48 -12.17
N LEU A 89 -3.70 8.78 -11.37
CA LEU A 89 -3.85 9.36 -10.03
C LEU A 89 -4.16 10.86 -10.03
N ALA A 90 -4.16 11.55 -11.19
CA ALA A 90 -4.53 12.96 -11.27
C ALA A 90 -6.04 13.22 -11.14
N ASP A 91 -6.89 12.23 -11.44
CA ASP A 91 -8.34 12.25 -11.23
C ASP A 91 -8.66 12.03 -9.74
N ALA A 92 -8.30 12.99 -8.90
CA ALA A 92 -8.41 12.88 -7.45
C ALA A 92 -9.84 12.60 -6.96
N LYS A 93 -10.87 13.02 -7.70
CA LYS A 93 -12.28 12.75 -7.40
C LYS A 93 -12.77 11.40 -7.92
N TYR A 94 -11.98 10.73 -8.77
CA TYR A 94 -12.32 9.48 -9.43
C TYR A 94 -13.68 9.55 -10.14
N ASP A 95 -13.87 10.60 -10.95
CA ASP A 95 -15.08 10.79 -11.77
C ASP A 95 -14.84 10.70 -13.29
N ALA A 96 -13.66 10.18 -13.66
CA ALA A 96 -13.18 9.99 -15.02
C ALA A 96 -12.89 11.29 -15.79
N GLU A 97 -12.81 12.43 -15.09
CA GLU A 97 -12.53 13.73 -15.69
C GLU A 97 -11.51 14.52 -14.86
N ILE A 98 -10.35 14.84 -15.44
CA ILE A 98 -9.40 15.76 -14.80
C ILE A 98 -9.90 17.21 -14.97
N ASN A 99 -10.40 17.79 -13.89
CA ASN A 99 -11.09 19.07 -13.89
C ASN A 99 -10.85 19.89 -12.59
N PRO A 100 -11.41 21.11 -12.46
CA PRO A 100 -11.18 21.94 -11.27
C PRO A 100 -11.70 21.36 -9.94
N LEU A 101 -12.52 20.32 -9.95
CA LEU A 101 -12.95 19.61 -8.74
C LEU A 101 -11.81 18.76 -8.16
N ASP A 102 -10.90 18.23 -8.98
CA ASP A 102 -9.70 17.53 -8.49
C ASP A 102 -8.78 18.48 -7.73
N PHE A 103 -8.71 19.75 -8.16
CA PHE A 103 -7.97 20.77 -7.42
C PHE A 103 -8.51 20.97 -6.01
N VAL A 104 -9.83 20.87 -5.86
CA VAL A 104 -10.50 21.00 -4.56
C VAL A 104 -10.25 19.75 -3.74
N GLN A 105 -10.39 18.57 -4.34
CA GLN A 105 -10.16 17.29 -3.68
C GLN A 105 -8.73 17.15 -3.17
N ILE A 106 -7.71 17.43 -4.00
CA ILE A 106 -6.30 17.42 -3.59
C ILE A 106 -6.06 18.38 -2.42
N LYS A 107 -6.61 19.60 -2.47
CA LYS A 107 -6.48 20.54 -1.35
C LYS A 107 -7.13 20.04 -0.06
N LEU A 108 -8.26 19.34 -0.17
CA LEU A 108 -8.92 18.73 0.98
C LEU A 108 -8.07 17.61 1.57
N ILE A 109 -7.49 16.75 0.73
CA ILE A 109 -6.56 15.68 1.12
C ILE A 109 -5.34 16.25 1.86
N ILE A 110 -4.72 17.30 1.32
CA ILE A 110 -3.53 17.96 1.93
C ILE A 110 -3.84 18.44 3.35
N VAL A 111 -5.04 18.96 3.59
CA VAL A 111 -5.44 19.52 4.90
C VAL A 111 -6.21 18.53 5.77
N GLY A 112 -6.38 17.27 5.35
CA GLY A 112 -7.09 16.22 6.08
C GLY A 112 -8.57 16.52 6.29
N LYS A 113 -9.26 17.05 5.27
CA LYS A 113 -10.69 17.44 5.30
C LYS A 113 -11.53 16.83 4.19
N GLU A 114 -10.94 15.95 3.40
CA GLU A 114 -11.62 15.13 2.40
C GLU A 114 -12.75 14.31 3.04
N LYS A 115 -13.81 14.07 2.25
CA LYS A 115 -14.96 13.25 2.68
C LYS A 115 -14.88 11.83 2.19
N GLU A 116 -14.07 11.62 1.18
CA GLU A 116 -13.77 10.34 0.60
C GLU A 116 -12.35 10.36 0.07
N LEU A 117 -11.74 9.18 -0.01
CA LEU A 117 -10.42 8.97 -0.58
C LEU A 117 -10.47 7.74 -1.48
N THR A 118 -9.91 7.83 -2.68
CA THR A 118 -9.83 6.69 -3.60
C THR A 118 -8.43 6.11 -3.59
N LEU A 119 -8.35 4.80 -3.32
CA LEU A 119 -7.13 4.00 -3.31
C LEU A 119 -7.12 3.07 -4.53
N LEU A 120 -6.03 3.05 -5.27
CA LEU A 120 -5.70 2.02 -6.25
C LEU A 120 -5.12 0.80 -5.52
N GLN A 121 -5.90 -0.27 -5.44
CA GLN A 121 -5.48 -1.54 -4.83
C GLN A 121 -5.05 -2.55 -5.90
N TYR A 122 -4.05 -3.35 -5.56
CA TYR A 122 -3.47 -4.38 -6.42
C TYR A 122 -3.90 -5.77 -5.92
N LEU A 123 -4.70 -6.47 -6.73
CA LEU A 123 -5.38 -7.70 -6.37
C LEU A 123 -4.73 -8.89 -7.07
N GLY A 124 -4.44 -9.95 -6.33
CA GLY A 124 -3.81 -11.15 -6.87
C GLY A 124 -2.28 -11.09 -6.90
N TYR A 125 -1.70 -11.94 -7.74
CA TYR A 125 -0.26 -12.06 -7.95
C TYR A 125 0.03 -12.23 -9.45
N PRO A 126 1.15 -11.70 -9.98
CA PRO A 126 1.50 -11.89 -11.38
C PRO A 126 1.46 -13.38 -11.80
N PRO A 127 0.93 -13.71 -12.99
CA PRO A 127 0.50 -12.80 -14.06
C PRO A 127 -0.92 -12.23 -13.91
N ASP A 128 -1.71 -12.72 -12.94
CA ASP A 128 -3.13 -12.39 -12.78
C ASP A 128 -3.36 -11.15 -11.88
N LEU A 129 -2.43 -10.19 -11.91
CA LEU A 129 -2.52 -8.97 -11.12
C LEU A 129 -3.60 -8.04 -11.70
N ILE A 130 -4.51 -7.58 -10.84
CA ILE A 130 -5.59 -6.66 -11.22
C ILE A 130 -5.43 -5.36 -10.43
N GLU A 131 -5.44 -4.24 -11.15
CA GLU A 131 -5.53 -2.91 -10.55
C GLU A 131 -7.01 -2.52 -10.45
N LYS A 132 -7.49 -2.25 -9.23
CA LYS A 132 -8.88 -1.87 -8.98
C LYS A 132 -8.90 -0.67 -8.04
N PRO A 133 -9.53 0.45 -8.39
CA PRO A 133 -9.76 1.54 -7.45
C PRO A 133 -10.89 1.20 -6.46
N VAL A 134 -10.77 1.70 -5.24
CA VAL A 134 -11.81 1.66 -4.19
C VAL A 134 -11.91 3.02 -3.52
N THR A 135 -13.11 3.58 -3.47
CA THR A 135 -13.39 4.83 -2.77
C THR A 135 -13.91 4.54 -1.37
N VAL A 136 -13.27 5.13 -0.36
CA VAL A 136 -13.64 4.95 1.05
C VAL A 136 -14.13 6.27 1.66
N PRO A 137 -15.06 6.24 2.64
CA PRO A 137 -15.46 7.43 3.37
C PRO A 137 -14.37 7.88 4.35
N MET A 138 -14.26 9.19 4.56
CA MET A 138 -13.29 9.80 5.47
C MET A 138 -13.98 10.73 6.50
N PRO A 139 -13.52 10.75 7.76
CA PRO A 139 -12.49 9.88 8.35
C PRO A 139 -13.02 8.46 8.60
N ILE A 140 -12.10 7.47 8.59
CA ILE A 140 -12.41 6.09 8.96
C ILE A 140 -12.41 5.96 10.49
N GLU A 141 -13.55 5.60 11.07
CA GLU A 141 -13.74 5.42 12.52
C GLU A 141 -14.12 3.98 12.91
N ARG A 142 -14.63 3.19 11.96
CA ARG A 142 -15.12 1.83 12.17
C ARG A 142 -14.56 0.88 11.12
N VAL A 143 -13.67 -0.01 11.54
CA VAL A 143 -12.98 -0.98 10.69
C VAL A 143 -13.36 -2.40 11.09
N VAL A 144 -13.77 -3.21 10.13
CA VAL A 144 -13.77 -4.68 10.30
C VAL A 144 -12.55 -5.25 9.59
N THR A 145 -11.82 -6.15 10.24
CA THR A 145 -10.63 -6.80 9.65
C THR A 145 -10.90 -8.28 9.42
N LEU A 146 -10.89 -8.70 8.15
CA LEU A 146 -11.09 -10.09 7.75
C LEU A 146 -9.77 -10.89 7.72
N SER A 147 -8.63 -10.21 7.71
CA SER A 147 -7.30 -10.83 7.81
C SER A 147 -6.64 -10.50 9.16
N ASN A 148 -5.86 -11.45 9.68
CA ASN A 148 -5.03 -11.20 10.86
C ASN A 148 -3.97 -10.13 10.58
N TYR A 149 -3.37 -10.12 9.39
CA TYR A 149 -2.37 -9.13 9.01
C TYR A 149 -2.97 -7.72 8.96
N ALA A 150 -4.21 -7.59 8.49
CA ALA A 150 -4.93 -6.33 8.54
C ALA A 150 -5.21 -5.88 9.98
N ALA A 151 -5.60 -6.80 10.87
CA ALA A 151 -5.77 -6.49 12.29
C ALA A 151 -4.45 -6.05 12.94
N GLU A 152 -3.35 -6.73 12.62
CA GLU A 152 -2.01 -6.41 13.08
C GLU A 152 -1.59 -5.02 12.61
N ALA A 153 -1.74 -4.72 11.32
CA ALA A 153 -1.43 -3.42 10.74
C ALA A 153 -2.23 -2.29 11.41
N VAL A 154 -3.55 -2.42 11.56
CA VAL A 154 -4.35 -1.37 12.26
C VAL A 154 -3.88 -1.18 13.72
N CYS A 155 -3.45 -2.24 14.40
CA CYS A 155 -2.91 -2.15 15.76
C CYS A 155 -1.52 -1.47 15.81
N THR A 156 -0.64 -1.68 14.82
CA THR A 156 0.70 -1.04 14.81
C THR A 156 0.62 0.48 14.61
N PHE A 157 -0.46 0.96 13.99
CA PHE A 157 -0.83 2.37 13.91
C PHE A 157 -1.44 2.94 15.21
N GLY A 158 -1.63 2.11 16.24
CA GLY A 158 -2.31 2.51 17.48
C GLY A 158 -3.82 2.74 17.32
N ALA A 159 -4.41 2.26 16.21
CA ALA A 159 -5.79 2.50 15.82
C ALA A 159 -6.73 1.33 16.20
N GLN A 160 -6.34 0.47 17.14
CA GLN A 160 -7.15 -0.69 17.58
C GLN A 160 -8.55 -0.32 18.08
N ASP A 161 -8.78 0.91 18.53
CA ASP A 161 -10.09 1.39 18.97
C ASP A 161 -11.08 1.55 17.82
N ARG A 162 -10.59 1.82 16.61
CA ARG A 162 -11.40 1.87 15.38
C ARG A 162 -11.84 0.48 14.92
N ILE A 163 -11.19 -0.59 15.37
CA ILE A 163 -11.60 -1.95 15.03
C ILE A 163 -12.92 -2.28 15.74
N VAL A 164 -13.95 -2.61 14.97
CA VAL A 164 -15.29 -2.96 15.48
C VAL A 164 -15.63 -4.45 15.30
N GLY A 165 -14.83 -5.18 14.54
CA GLY A 165 -14.97 -6.64 14.38
C GLY A 165 -13.71 -7.28 13.80
N VAL A 166 -13.43 -8.50 14.23
CA VAL A 166 -12.26 -9.30 13.79
C VAL A 166 -12.68 -10.74 13.53
N THR A 167 -11.83 -11.52 12.89
CA THR A 167 -12.03 -12.98 12.78
C THR A 167 -11.61 -13.69 14.07
N ASP A 168 -12.05 -14.93 14.26
CA ASP A 168 -11.60 -15.78 15.38
C ASP A 168 -10.08 -15.97 15.36
N GLY A 169 -9.48 -15.97 14.16
CA GLY A 169 -8.02 -16.05 13.95
C GLY A 169 -7.23 -14.99 14.72
N ALA A 170 -7.68 -13.74 14.67
CA ALA A 170 -7.01 -12.62 15.36
C ALA A 170 -7.09 -12.73 16.90
N LYS A 171 -8.00 -13.54 17.42
CA LYS A 171 -8.25 -13.74 18.86
C LYS A 171 -7.49 -14.94 19.45
N LYS A 172 -6.79 -15.72 18.61
CA LYS A 172 -6.01 -16.90 19.02
C LYS A 172 -4.89 -16.53 20.01
N LYS A 173 -4.57 -17.45 20.93
CA LYS A 173 -3.62 -17.20 22.04
C LYS A 173 -2.20 -16.94 21.56
N GLU A 174 -1.86 -17.51 20.43
CA GLU A 174 -0.55 -17.48 19.79
C GLU A 174 -0.27 -16.14 19.09
N ARG A 175 -1.29 -15.27 18.97
CA ARG A 175 -1.17 -13.97 18.31
C ARG A 175 -0.83 -12.86 19.31
N GLU A 176 0.17 -12.06 18.97
CA GLU A 176 0.66 -10.95 19.79
C GLU A 176 -0.42 -9.87 20.01
N ILE A 177 -1.22 -9.61 18.98
CA ILE A 177 -2.29 -8.59 19.02
C ILE A 177 -3.52 -9.00 19.83
N LYS A 178 -3.59 -10.25 20.31
CA LYS A 178 -4.78 -10.76 21.00
C LYS A 178 -5.25 -9.83 22.12
N THR A 179 -4.33 -9.29 22.92
CA THR A 179 -4.70 -8.41 24.05
C THR A 179 -5.41 -7.14 23.60
N LEU A 180 -5.18 -6.69 22.36
CA LEU A 180 -5.78 -5.50 21.77
C LEU A 180 -7.16 -5.80 21.14
N VAL A 181 -7.38 -7.03 20.65
CA VAL A 181 -8.59 -7.37 19.87
C VAL A 181 -9.50 -8.42 20.51
N ARG A 182 -9.13 -9.02 21.65
CA ARG A 182 -9.89 -10.12 22.29
C ARG A 182 -11.34 -9.76 22.64
N ASP A 183 -11.59 -8.49 22.94
CA ASP A 183 -12.91 -8.00 23.36
C ASP A 183 -13.77 -7.56 22.16
N LYS A 184 -13.20 -7.56 20.94
CA LYS A 184 -13.91 -7.23 19.71
C LYS A 184 -14.84 -8.38 19.29
N PRO A 185 -16.04 -8.08 18.76
CA PRO A 185 -16.94 -9.09 18.17
C PRO A 185 -16.23 -9.94 17.11
N SER A 186 -16.56 -11.23 17.09
CA SER A 186 -16.13 -12.11 16.00
C SER A 186 -17.10 -12.00 14.84
N VAL A 187 -16.58 -11.76 13.65
CA VAL A 187 -17.35 -11.79 12.39
C VAL A 187 -17.22 -13.15 11.69
N GLY A 188 -16.74 -14.18 12.38
CA GLY A 188 -16.64 -15.54 11.87
C GLY A 188 -15.26 -16.15 12.06
N LYS A 189 -15.12 -17.40 11.61
CA LYS A 189 -13.88 -18.16 11.79
C LYS A 189 -12.71 -17.44 11.14
N GLY A 190 -12.90 -17.03 9.88
CA GLY A 190 -11.94 -16.32 9.03
C GLY A 190 -10.55 -16.96 8.96
N HIS A 191 -10.01 -17.16 7.77
CA HIS A 191 -8.63 -17.64 7.66
C HIS A 191 -7.65 -16.47 7.74
N ASP A 192 -6.38 -16.76 8.07
CA ASP A 192 -5.30 -15.77 8.11
C ASP A 192 -5.23 -14.94 6.80
N LEU A 193 -5.67 -15.55 5.69
CA LEU A 193 -5.68 -15.01 4.34
C LEU A 193 -6.93 -14.19 3.96
N GLY A 194 -7.86 -13.88 4.87
CA GLY A 194 -8.93 -12.92 4.58
C GLY A 194 -10.12 -13.42 3.74
N HIS A 195 -10.10 -14.67 3.25
CA HIS A 195 -11.16 -15.21 2.39
C HIS A 195 -11.92 -16.36 3.03
N GLY A 196 -13.25 -16.30 2.91
CA GLY A 196 -14.17 -17.32 3.39
C GLY A 196 -14.26 -17.43 4.91
N GLY A 197 -15.35 -18.03 5.38
CA GLY A 197 -15.55 -18.32 6.80
C GLY A 197 -15.88 -17.11 7.69
N PHE A 198 -16.04 -15.91 7.12
CA PHE A 198 -16.69 -14.78 7.76
C PHE A 198 -18.19 -14.77 7.46
N ASP A 199 -18.94 -14.02 8.26
CA ASP A 199 -20.40 -13.91 8.26
C ASP A 199 -20.77 -12.48 7.87
N LEU A 200 -21.21 -12.30 6.62
CA LEU A 200 -21.49 -10.98 6.07
C LEU A 200 -22.55 -10.25 6.89
N GLU A 201 -23.62 -10.92 7.34
CA GLU A 201 -24.66 -10.29 8.17
C GLU A 201 -24.08 -9.69 9.44
N LYS A 202 -23.19 -10.43 10.13
CA LYS A 202 -22.47 -9.89 11.30
C LYS A 202 -21.57 -8.71 10.97
N VAL A 203 -20.93 -8.71 9.80
CA VAL A 203 -20.14 -7.56 9.36
C VAL A 203 -21.05 -6.34 9.19
N LEU A 204 -22.19 -6.49 8.51
CA LEU A 204 -23.15 -5.41 8.27
C LEU A 204 -23.76 -4.85 9.57
N GLU A 205 -24.07 -5.73 10.54
CA GLU A 205 -24.57 -5.33 11.87
C GLU A 205 -23.61 -4.39 12.61
N LEU A 206 -22.31 -4.54 12.38
CA LEU A 206 -21.28 -3.69 12.97
C LEU A 206 -21.17 -2.32 12.27
N ARG A 207 -21.86 -2.08 11.15
CA ARG A 207 -21.85 -0.81 10.42
C ARG A 207 -20.43 -0.23 10.25
N PRO A 208 -19.49 -0.97 9.63
CA PRO A 208 -18.16 -0.44 9.38
C PRO A 208 -18.17 0.65 8.31
N ASP A 209 -17.19 1.54 8.38
CA ASP A 209 -16.88 2.50 7.32
C ASP A 209 -16.11 1.80 6.19
N ILE A 210 -15.23 0.85 6.55
CA ILE A 210 -14.48 -0.01 5.63
C ILE A 210 -14.31 -1.42 6.18
N VAL A 211 -14.07 -2.37 5.27
CA VAL A 211 -13.63 -3.72 5.60
C VAL A 211 -12.23 -3.94 5.02
N LEU A 212 -11.27 -4.32 5.85
CA LEU A 212 -9.91 -4.65 5.41
C LEU A 212 -9.76 -6.15 5.22
N THR A 213 -9.23 -6.56 4.07
CA THR A 213 -8.91 -7.96 3.75
C THR A 213 -7.53 -8.08 3.10
N TYR A 214 -7.09 -9.32 2.88
CA TYR A 214 -5.78 -9.63 2.28
C TYR A 214 -5.89 -9.63 0.75
N SER A 215 -4.93 -9.01 0.05
CA SER A 215 -5.00 -8.86 -1.42
C SER A 215 -4.42 -10.02 -2.23
N TYR A 216 -3.74 -10.98 -1.59
CA TYR A 216 -3.01 -12.06 -2.30
C TYR A 216 -3.87 -12.94 -3.21
N ARG A 217 -5.11 -13.27 -2.82
CA ARG A 217 -6.05 -13.97 -3.69
C ARG A 217 -7.26 -13.09 -3.94
N TYR A 218 -7.67 -12.98 -5.20
CA TYR A 218 -8.85 -12.20 -5.56
C TYR A 218 -10.08 -13.11 -5.70
N TYR A 219 -11.18 -12.73 -5.04
CA TYR A 219 -12.45 -13.46 -5.07
C TYR A 219 -13.57 -12.50 -5.47
N PRO A 220 -13.87 -12.38 -6.78
CA PRO A 220 -14.84 -11.41 -7.29
C PRO A 220 -16.19 -11.45 -6.57
N ASP A 221 -16.73 -12.64 -6.28
CA ASP A 221 -18.01 -12.81 -5.58
C ASP A 221 -18.03 -12.15 -4.20
N THR A 222 -16.87 -12.05 -3.53
CA THR A 222 -16.75 -11.38 -2.23
C THR A 222 -16.86 -9.87 -2.41
N ASP A 223 -16.13 -9.29 -3.36
CA ASP A 223 -16.24 -7.87 -3.70
C ASP A 223 -17.69 -7.50 -4.09
N GLU A 224 -18.32 -8.28 -4.98
CA GLU A 224 -19.71 -8.03 -5.40
C GLU A 224 -20.67 -7.99 -4.20
N SER A 225 -20.49 -8.89 -3.23
CA SER A 225 -21.33 -8.92 -2.03
C SER A 225 -21.16 -7.67 -1.14
N PHE A 226 -19.97 -7.10 -1.10
CA PHE A 226 -19.69 -5.87 -0.34
C PHE A 226 -20.11 -4.61 -1.11
N ASP A 227 -19.96 -4.61 -2.43
CA ASP A 227 -20.45 -3.56 -3.34
C ASP A 227 -21.99 -3.46 -3.26
N ASP A 228 -22.71 -4.60 -3.30
CA ASP A 228 -24.16 -4.66 -3.13
C ASP A 228 -24.62 -4.16 -1.74
N ALA A 229 -23.78 -4.35 -0.72
CA ALA A 229 -24.03 -3.85 0.63
C ALA A 229 -23.63 -2.37 0.83
N GLY A 230 -22.96 -1.76 -0.15
CA GLY A 230 -22.49 -0.37 -0.09
C GLY A 230 -21.38 -0.14 0.94
N ILE A 231 -20.56 -1.16 1.22
CA ILE A 231 -19.43 -1.07 2.17
C ILE A 231 -18.12 -1.32 1.41
N PRO A 232 -17.19 -0.36 1.39
CA PRO A 232 -15.90 -0.55 0.72
C PRO A 232 -15.10 -1.71 1.31
N LEU A 233 -14.77 -2.68 0.44
CA LEU A 233 -13.82 -3.75 0.73
C LEU A 233 -12.44 -3.35 0.23
N VAL A 234 -11.52 -3.09 1.15
CA VAL A 234 -10.16 -2.66 0.88
C VAL A 234 -9.21 -3.84 1.04
N HIS A 235 -8.45 -4.12 -0.02
CA HIS A 235 -7.50 -5.24 -0.09
C HIS A 235 -6.08 -4.72 0.06
N MET A 236 -5.32 -5.26 1.02
CA MET A 236 -3.92 -4.89 1.27
C MET A 236 -3.04 -6.12 1.53
N ASP A 237 -1.76 -6.06 1.14
CA ASP A 237 -0.77 -7.13 1.34
C ASP A 237 0.33 -6.70 2.32
N PHE A 238 0.09 -6.90 3.62
CA PHE A 238 1.09 -6.61 4.66
C PHE A 238 2.09 -7.75 4.87
N HIS A 239 2.04 -8.82 4.06
CA HIS A 239 2.83 -10.05 4.28
C HIS A 239 4.12 -10.07 3.45
N GLN A 240 4.10 -9.55 2.23
CA GLN A 240 5.29 -9.51 1.38
C GLN A 240 6.16 -8.29 1.73
N PRO A 241 7.42 -8.48 2.17
CA PRO A 241 8.31 -7.38 2.54
C PRO A 241 8.47 -6.36 1.42
N GLU A 242 8.52 -6.82 0.17
CA GLU A 242 8.65 -5.95 -1.00
C GLU A 242 7.44 -5.01 -1.09
N LYS A 243 6.23 -5.45 -0.76
CA LYS A 243 5.03 -4.59 -0.84
C LYS A 243 4.77 -3.77 0.42
N HIS A 244 5.46 -4.09 1.53
CA HIS A 244 5.09 -3.63 2.86
C HIS A 244 5.08 -2.11 2.97
N SER A 245 6.13 -1.45 2.47
CA SER A 245 6.27 0.01 2.54
C SER A 245 5.08 0.75 1.89
N ARG A 246 4.69 0.33 0.67
CA ARG A 246 3.56 0.89 -0.05
C ARG A 246 2.23 0.69 0.70
N GLU A 247 1.98 -0.53 1.18
CA GLU A 247 0.72 -0.84 1.88
C GLU A 247 0.63 -0.10 3.23
N ILE A 248 1.76 0.08 3.93
CA ILE A 248 1.84 0.89 5.16
C ILE A 248 1.63 2.36 4.85
N SER A 249 2.23 2.92 3.80
CA SER A 249 1.98 4.29 3.34
C SER A 249 0.50 4.50 3.03
N ASN A 250 -0.10 3.63 2.20
CA ASN A 250 -1.52 3.67 1.86
C ASN A 250 -2.40 3.65 3.13
N LEU A 251 -2.13 2.72 4.06
CA LEU A 251 -2.86 2.64 5.32
C LEU A 251 -2.66 3.89 6.19
N GLY A 252 -1.48 4.51 6.17
CA GLY A 252 -1.19 5.78 6.84
C GLY A 252 -2.07 6.92 6.34
N TRP A 253 -2.29 7.00 5.03
CA TRP A 253 -3.24 7.96 4.43
C TRP A 253 -4.68 7.65 4.86
N LEU A 254 -5.12 6.39 4.77
CA LEU A 254 -6.47 5.97 5.17
C LEU A 254 -6.76 6.25 6.66
N LEU A 255 -5.79 6.04 7.54
CA LEU A 255 -5.95 6.26 8.97
C LEU A 255 -5.67 7.71 9.40
N ASN A 256 -5.28 8.58 8.46
CA ASN A 256 -4.81 9.95 8.69
C ASN A 256 -3.68 10.02 9.73
N ASN A 257 -2.69 9.14 9.59
CA ASN A 257 -1.53 9.02 10.47
C ASN A 257 -0.25 8.70 9.68
N LYS A 258 0.14 9.66 8.82
CA LYS A 258 1.28 9.56 7.90
C LYS A 258 2.62 9.45 8.63
N ASP A 259 2.81 10.26 9.68
CA ASP A 259 4.01 10.23 10.51
C ASP A 259 4.27 8.82 11.07
N ARG A 260 3.21 8.12 11.51
CA ARG A 260 3.34 6.74 12.00
C ARG A 260 3.67 5.75 10.88
N ALA A 261 3.17 5.97 9.67
CA ALA A 261 3.54 5.15 8.52
C ALA A 261 5.03 5.31 8.20
N GLU A 262 5.53 6.54 8.16
CA GLU A 262 6.95 6.84 7.95
C GLU A 262 7.82 6.18 9.02
N GLU A 263 7.46 6.29 10.31
CA GLU A 263 8.19 5.60 11.39
C GLU A 263 8.28 4.08 11.21
N LEU A 264 7.19 3.45 10.76
CA LEU A 264 7.14 2.00 10.55
C LEU A 264 7.99 1.58 9.34
N ILE A 265 7.92 2.36 8.25
CA ILE A 265 8.70 2.12 7.02
C ILE A 265 10.19 2.30 7.31
N ASP A 266 10.57 3.39 7.99
CA ASP A 266 11.96 3.64 8.39
C ASP A 266 12.51 2.52 9.26
N PHE A 267 11.70 2.05 10.22
CA PHE A 267 12.07 0.92 11.08
C PHE A 267 12.36 -0.34 10.26
N GLU A 268 11.51 -0.71 9.32
CA GLU A 268 11.71 -1.87 8.45
C GLU A 268 12.96 -1.68 7.56
N GLN A 269 13.04 -0.56 6.85
CA GLN A 269 14.14 -0.25 5.93
C GLN A 269 15.50 -0.23 6.64
N GLN A 270 15.57 0.28 7.87
CA GLN A 270 16.79 0.25 8.68
C GLN A 270 17.28 -1.19 8.91
N HIS A 271 16.37 -2.12 9.24
CA HIS A 271 16.73 -3.51 9.50
C HIS A 271 17.08 -4.26 8.22
N ILE A 272 16.32 -4.06 7.15
CA ILE A 272 16.61 -4.64 5.83
C ILE A 272 17.97 -4.17 5.33
N SER A 273 18.26 -2.86 5.44
CA SER A 273 19.55 -2.29 5.03
C SER A 273 20.71 -2.84 5.85
N LEU A 274 20.52 -3.00 7.17
CA LEU A 274 21.51 -3.61 8.04
C LEU A 274 21.82 -5.07 7.64
N ILE A 275 20.81 -5.85 7.27
CA ILE A 275 20.98 -7.23 6.80
C ILE A 275 21.74 -7.22 5.47
N LYS A 276 21.27 -6.45 4.48
CA LYS A 276 21.91 -6.32 3.15
C LYS A 276 23.37 -5.93 3.26
N GLU A 277 23.70 -4.95 4.11
CA GLU A 277 25.08 -4.49 4.32
C GLU A 277 25.97 -5.59 4.92
N ARG A 278 25.45 -6.44 5.80
CA ARG A 278 26.22 -7.55 6.41
C ARG A 278 26.48 -8.70 5.47
N VAL A 279 25.60 -8.93 4.49
CA VAL A 279 25.65 -10.12 3.62
C VAL A 279 26.17 -9.81 2.20
N LYS A 280 26.34 -8.54 1.83
CA LYS A 280 26.68 -8.12 0.46
C LYS A 280 28.01 -8.70 -0.06
N ASP A 281 28.99 -8.86 0.84
CA ASP A 281 30.35 -9.30 0.50
C ASP A 281 30.56 -10.81 0.79
N MET A 282 29.49 -11.56 1.08
CA MET A 282 29.59 -13.00 1.35
C MET A 282 29.85 -13.78 0.06
N GLU A 283 30.93 -14.55 0.06
CA GLU A 283 31.27 -15.47 -1.02
C GLU A 283 30.30 -16.67 -1.04
N PRO A 284 30.06 -17.30 -2.20
CA PRO A 284 29.13 -18.42 -2.33
C PRO A 284 29.36 -19.56 -1.32
N GLU A 285 30.61 -19.83 -0.95
CA GLU A 285 30.98 -20.89 -0.01
C GLU A 285 30.69 -20.55 1.45
N GLU A 286 30.52 -19.26 1.77
CA GLU A 286 30.18 -18.78 3.12
C GLU A 286 28.66 -18.80 3.37
N ARG A 287 27.86 -18.88 2.29
CA ARG A 287 26.41 -18.84 2.37
C ARG A 287 25.86 -20.14 2.95
N THR A 288 25.09 -19.99 4.03
CA THR A 288 24.45 -21.14 4.68
C THR A 288 23.38 -21.72 3.77
N ARG A 289 23.47 -23.02 3.51
CA ARG A 289 22.40 -23.79 2.87
C ARG A 289 21.24 -23.90 3.85
N ALA A 290 20.02 -23.81 3.37
CA ALA A 290 18.84 -23.79 4.21
C ALA A 290 17.73 -24.66 3.63
N TYR A 291 17.03 -25.33 4.53
CA TYR A 291 15.76 -25.99 4.26
C TYR A 291 14.68 -25.31 5.08
N TYR A 292 13.65 -24.81 4.41
CA TYR A 292 12.49 -24.25 5.10
C TYR A 292 11.48 -25.36 5.41
N CYS A 293 11.45 -25.82 6.65
CA CYS A 293 10.41 -26.75 7.11
C CYS A 293 9.16 -25.95 7.50
N LEU A 294 8.15 -25.93 6.62
CA LEU A 294 6.85 -25.30 6.92
C LEU A 294 6.13 -26.06 8.05
N GLY A 295 6.48 -27.35 8.22
CA GLY A 295 6.35 -28.06 9.46
C GLY A 295 5.06 -28.86 9.66
N VAL A 296 5.24 -29.85 10.53
CA VAL A 296 4.29 -30.84 11.05
C VAL A 296 3.02 -30.24 11.66
N GLY A 297 3.02 -28.95 12.01
CA GLY A 297 1.87 -28.27 12.62
C GLY A 297 0.76 -27.90 11.62
N TYR A 298 1.12 -27.53 10.39
CA TYR A 298 0.13 -27.13 9.36
C TYR A 298 -0.30 -28.32 8.49
N TYR A 299 0.66 -29.19 8.14
CA TYR A 299 0.45 -30.34 7.24
C TYR A 299 0.66 -31.71 7.89
N GLY A 300 1.16 -31.80 9.12
CA GLY A 300 1.40 -33.09 9.77
C GLY A 300 2.70 -33.79 9.38
N ASP A 301 3.52 -33.21 8.49
CA ASP A 301 4.74 -33.82 7.96
C ASP A 301 5.84 -32.75 7.74
N PRO A 302 7.11 -32.99 8.17
CA PRO A 302 8.22 -32.07 7.91
C PRO A 302 8.61 -31.92 6.44
N THR A 303 8.04 -32.68 5.49
CA THR A 303 8.40 -32.64 4.07
C THR A 303 7.90 -31.42 3.29
N HIS A 304 7.00 -30.62 3.85
CA HIS A 304 6.49 -29.44 3.15
C HIS A 304 7.49 -28.29 3.26
N THR A 305 7.96 -27.83 2.10
CA THR A 305 8.95 -26.76 1.96
C THR A 305 8.45 -25.61 1.11
N ALA A 306 9.25 -24.56 1.04
CA ALA A 306 9.01 -23.37 0.25
C ALA A 306 10.03 -23.29 -0.89
N GLY A 307 9.56 -23.27 -2.13
CA GLY A 307 10.37 -23.10 -3.34
C GLY A 307 10.43 -21.66 -3.84
N SER A 308 10.84 -21.48 -5.09
CA SER A 308 10.79 -20.21 -5.81
C SER A 308 9.39 -19.59 -5.82
N GLY A 309 9.34 -18.25 -5.83
CA GLY A 309 8.08 -17.50 -5.80
C GLY A 309 7.37 -17.44 -4.43
N THR A 310 7.99 -17.96 -3.37
CA THR A 310 7.45 -17.87 -2.01
C THR A 310 8.13 -16.76 -1.20
N SER A 311 7.42 -16.17 -0.24
CA SER A 311 8.04 -15.22 0.71
C SER A 311 9.18 -15.84 1.51
N LYS A 312 9.12 -17.15 1.81
CA LYS A 312 10.17 -17.83 2.58
C LYS A 312 11.45 -18.05 1.79
N GLN A 313 11.35 -18.23 0.47
CA GLN A 313 12.52 -18.13 -0.42
C GLN A 313 13.16 -16.75 -0.32
N ASN A 314 12.36 -15.68 -0.40
CA ASN A 314 12.86 -14.31 -0.34
C ASN A 314 13.54 -14.03 1.00
N ASP A 315 12.95 -14.47 2.12
CA ASP A 315 13.54 -14.35 3.46
C ASP A 315 14.94 -15.01 3.55
N ILE A 316 15.08 -16.24 3.03
CA ILE A 316 16.35 -16.98 3.03
C ILE A 316 17.41 -16.23 2.23
N VAL A 317 17.06 -15.80 1.02
CA VAL A 317 18.00 -15.11 0.12
C VAL A 317 18.38 -13.74 0.67
N LEU A 318 17.42 -12.98 1.20
CA LEU A 318 17.65 -11.68 1.83
C LEU A 318 18.66 -11.78 2.98
N CYS A 319 18.60 -12.87 3.75
CA CYS A 319 19.54 -13.14 4.84
C CYS A 319 20.88 -13.74 4.39
N GLY A 320 21.17 -13.80 3.08
CA GLY A 320 22.41 -14.34 2.53
C GLY A 320 22.48 -15.87 2.45
N GLY A 321 21.36 -16.56 2.70
CA GLY A 321 21.26 -18.01 2.60
C GLY A 321 21.06 -18.53 1.18
N ILE A 322 21.21 -19.85 1.02
CA ILE A 322 20.86 -20.59 -0.20
C ILE A 322 19.72 -21.52 0.14
N ASN A 323 18.52 -21.28 -0.40
CA ASN A 323 17.44 -22.26 -0.31
C ASN A 323 17.80 -23.48 -1.14
N THR A 324 17.89 -24.62 -0.46
CA THR A 324 18.21 -25.89 -1.11
C THR A 324 17.15 -26.37 -2.09
N PHE A 325 15.94 -25.81 -2.05
CA PHE A 325 14.79 -26.14 -2.92
C PHE A 325 14.35 -24.96 -3.80
N ALA A 326 15.25 -24.05 -4.16
CA ALA A 326 14.93 -22.91 -5.03
C ALA A 326 14.51 -23.32 -6.47
N ASP A 327 14.79 -24.55 -6.88
CA ASP A 327 14.46 -25.15 -8.18
C ASP A 327 13.01 -25.64 -8.30
N VAL A 328 12.28 -25.76 -7.20
CA VAL A 328 10.84 -26.07 -7.21
C VAL A 328 10.03 -24.78 -7.05
N GLU A 329 8.80 -24.77 -7.54
CA GLU A 329 7.91 -23.60 -7.50
C GLU A 329 6.90 -23.71 -6.36
N SER A 330 6.64 -22.60 -5.66
CA SER A 330 5.62 -22.49 -4.61
C SER A 330 5.88 -23.40 -3.39
N TYR A 331 4.85 -23.59 -2.56
CA TYR A 331 4.87 -24.52 -1.44
C TYR A 331 4.58 -25.94 -1.92
N VAL A 332 5.50 -26.86 -1.66
CA VAL A 332 5.42 -28.24 -2.15
C VAL A 332 5.84 -29.25 -1.09
N ALA A 333 5.24 -30.44 -1.15
CA ALA A 333 5.73 -31.61 -0.44
C ALA A 333 6.90 -32.22 -1.24
N VAL A 334 8.00 -32.53 -0.57
CA VAL A 334 9.18 -33.16 -1.19
C VAL A 334 9.47 -34.53 -0.58
N ASP A 335 10.26 -35.34 -1.30
CA ASP A 335 10.73 -36.61 -0.79
C ASP A 335 11.71 -36.38 0.40
N PRO A 336 11.53 -37.02 1.57
CA PRO A 336 12.46 -36.91 2.69
C PRO A 336 13.92 -37.24 2.30
N GLU A 337 14.12 -38.18 1.38
CA GLU A 337 15.42 -38.57 0.88
C GLU A 337 16.09 -37.43 0.09
N GLU A 338 15.31 -36.59 -0.62
CA GLU A 338 15.84 -35.40 -1.28
C GLU A 338 16.37 -34.38 -0.27
N ILE A 339 15.73 -34.23 0.89
CA ILE A 339 16.21 -33.32 1.95
C ILE A 339 17.58 -33.78 2.44
N ILE A 340 17.75 -35.09 2.68
CA ILE A 340 19.03 -35.67 3.13
C ILE A 340 20.11 -35.48 2.07
N VAL A 341 19.80 -35.76 0.79
CA VAL A 341 20.75 -35.61 -0.32
C VAL A 341 21.15 -34.16 -0.54
N ARG A 342 20.22 -33.22 -0.41
CA ARG A 342 20.49 -31.80 -0.56
C ARG A 342 21.29 -31.22 0.60
N ASN A 343 21.41 -31.92 1.73
CA ASN A 343 22.27 -31.55 2.87
C ASN A 343 22.21 -30.03 3.18
N PRO A 344 21.01 -29.54 3.56
CA PRO A 344 20.83 -28.15 3.98
C PRO A 344 21.67 -27.81 5.21
#